data_AF-A0A7J6M1E2-F1
#
_entry.id   AF-A0A7J6M1E2-F1
#
_cell.length_a   1.000
_cell.length_b   1.000
_cell.length_c   1.000
_cell.angle_alpha   90.00
_cell.angle_beta   90.00
_cell.angle_gamma   90.00
#
_symmetry.space_group_name_H-M   'P 1'
#
loop_
_entity.id
_entity.type
_entity.pdbx_description
1 polymer ?
#
loop_
_entity_poly.entity_id
_entity_poly.type
_entity_poly.pdbx_seq_one_letter_code
_entity_poly.pdbx_strand_id
1 'polypeptide(L)'
;MRVLVNALLIAVATSSNACKDSDKQKISGVHFPGFLLQCATKYRSDLFNVGPCLVKGCGLSDVCAGCFSTASRCAAANCNSQCASSTTECESCIKDNCSQVFHDCTGLKTPVPFPTKEEEKCY
;
A
#
# COMPACT_ATOMS: atom_id res chain seq x y z
N MET A 1 -29.51 -14.87 -32.08
CA MET A 1 -29.48 -15.08 -30.61
C MET A 1 -29.10 -13.77 -29.97
N ARG A 2 -29.89 -13.35 -28.98
CA ARG A 2 -29.73 -12.10 -28.21
C ARG A 2 -28.62 -12.29 -27.19
N VAL A 3 -27.65 -11.38 -27.14
CA VAL A 3 -27.03 -10.98 -25.87
C VAL A 3 -26.87 -9.47 -25.90
N LEU A 4 -27.88 -8.77 -25.37
CA LEU A 4 -27.76 -7.39 -24.94
C LEU A 4 -26.90 -7.41 -23.67
N VAL A 5 -25.57 -7.34 -23.83
CA VAL A 5 -24.69 -7.07 -22.69
C VAL A 5 -24.92 -5.60 -22.35
N ASN A 6 -25.77 -5.35 -21.36
CA ASN A 6 -25.79 -4.08 -20.64
C ASN A 6 -24.35 -3.80 -20.23
N ALA A 7 -23.71 -2.86 -20.92
CA ALA A 7 -22.47 -2.25 -20.48
C ALA A 7 -22.82 -1.44 -19.22
N LEU A 8 -22.96 -2.16 -18.10
CA LEU A 8 -22.69 -1.60 -16.80
C LEU A 8 -21.23 -1.18 -16.92
N LEU A 9 -21.02 0.09 -17.23
CA LEU A 9 -19.80 0.78 -16.88
C LEU A 9 -19.63 0.50 -15.39
N ILE A 10 -18.85 -0.53 -15.05
CA ILE A 10 -18.17 -0.57 -13.77
C ILE A 10 -17.25 0.63 -13.90
N ALA A 11 -17.75 1.80 -13.49
CA ALA A 11 -16.89 2.85 -13.02
C ALA A 11 -16.07 2.15 -11.94
N VAL A 12 -14.89 1.67 -12.31
CA VAL A 12 -13.79 1.57 -11.37
C VAL A 12 -13.63 3.02 -10.97
N ALA A 13 -14.37 3.42 -9.93
CA ALA A 13 -14.02 4.59 -9.18
C ALA A 13 -12.61 4.24 -8.74
N THR A 14 -11.62 4.77 -9.46
CA THR A 14 -10.30 5.00 -8.91
C THR A 14 -10.63 5.79 -7.66
N SER A 15 -10.67 5.11 -6.51
CA SER A 15 -11.05 5.72 -5.26
C SER A 15 -9.89 6.63 -4.90
N SER A 16 -9.87 7.79 -5.53
CA SER A 16 -9.01 8.88 -5.15
C SER A 16 -9.37 9.18 -3.70
N ASN A 17 -8.37 9.12 -2.82
CA ASN A 17 -8.56 9.29 -1.37
C ASN A 17 -9.33 8.15 -0.68
N ALA A 18 -8.93 6.89 -0.92
CA ALA A 18 -9.45 5.69 -0.28
C ALA A 18 -9.25 5.65 1.25
N CYS A 19 -8.18 6.27 1.76
CA CYS A 19 -7.94 6.33 3.20
C CYS A 19 -8.74 7.45 3.84
N LYS A 20 -9.61 7.09 4.78
CA LYS A 20 -10.39 8.06 5.58
C LYS A 20 -9.55 8.61 6.72
N ASP A 21 -10.04 9.63 7.42
CA ASP A 21 -9.30 10.25 8.53
C ASP A 21 -8.91 9.24 9.63
N SER A 22 -9.78 8.28 9.92
CA SER A 22 -9.47 7.18 10.85
C SER A 22 -8.32 6.29 10.38
N ASP A 23 -8.18 6.09 9.07
CA ASP A 23 -7.06 5.33 8.49
C ASP A 23 -5.78 6.16 8.56
N LYS A 24 -5.86 7.45 8.22
CA LYS A 24 -4.73 8.38 8.28
C LYS A 24 -4.18 8.50 9.70
N GLN A 25 -5.04 8.51 10.71
CA GLN A 25 -4.63 8.48 12.12
C GLN A 25 -3.81 7.22 12.45
N LYS A 26 -4.24 6.04 12.00
CA LYS A 26 -3.51 4.78 12.20
C LYS A 26 -2.17 4.77 11.47
N ILE A 27 -2.15 5.27 10.23
CA ILE A 27 -0.94 5.37 9.40
C ILE A 27 0.09 6.31 10.03
N SER A 28 -0.35 7.36 10.72
CA SER A 28 0.53 8.29 11.43
C SER A 28 1.14 7.73 12.73
N GLY A 29 0.71 6.54 13.16
CA GLY A 29 1.23 5.88 14.36
C GLY A 29 2.70 5.46 14.20
N VAL A 30 3.48 5.56 15.28
CA VAL A 30 4.93 5.28 15.27
C VAL A 30 5.28 3.83 14.91
N HIS A 31 4.38 2.88 15.18
CA HIS A 31 4.57 1.47 14.86
C HIS A 31 4.15 1.11 13.43
N PHE A 32 3.38 1.97 12.75
CA PHE A 32 2.83 1.67 11.44
C PHE A 32 3.89 1.36 10.37
N PRO A 33 4.98 2.15 10.21
CA PRO A 33 6.02 1.84 9.23
C PRO A 33 6.64 0.46 9.42
N GLY A 34 7.02 0.12 10.66
CA GLY A 34 7.64 -1.17 10.95
C GLY A 34 6.66 -2.34 10.81
N PHE A 35 5.40 -2.13 11.12
CA PHE A 35 4.37 -3.15 10.93
C PHE A 35 4.06 -3.37 9.44
N LEU A 36 4.06 -2.30 8.65
CA LEU A 36 3.98 -2.38 7.19
C LEU A 36 5.16 -3.18 6.61
N LEU A 37 6.39 -2.94 7.10
CA LEU A 37 7.55 -3.74 6.70
C LEU A 37 7.35 -5.22 7.04
N GLN A 38 6.89 -5.52 8.25
CA GLN A 38 6.63 -6.90 8.69
C GLN A 38 5.59 -7.59 7.79
N CYS A 39 4.50 -6.91 7.46
CA CYS A 39 3.50 -7.44 6.53
C CYS A 39 4.09 -7.68 5.13
N ALA A 40 4.90 -6.74 4.61
CA ALA A 40 5.55 -6.88 3.31
C ALA A 40 6.56 -8.04 3.28
N THR A 41 7.38 -8.20 4.32
CA THR A 41 8.31 -9.32 4.46
C THR A 41 7.58 -10.65 4.55
N LYS A 42 6.57 -10.73 5.43
CA LYS A 42 5.76 -11.95 5.65
C LYS A 42 5.08 -12.43 4.38
N TYR A 43 4.56 -11.49 3.59
CA TYR A 43 3.82 -11.76 2.35
C TYR A 43 4.63 -11.44 1.09
N ARG A 44 5.96 -11.50 1.15
CA ARG A 44 6.85 -11.17 0.02
C ARG A 44 6.58 -11.96 -1.26
N SER A 45 6.06 -13.18 -1.13
CA SER A 45 5.68 -14.04 -2.26
C SER A 45 4.22 -13.89 -2.71
N ASP A 46 3.41 -13.13 -1.96
CA ASP A 46 2.00 -12.87 -2.24
C ASP A 46 1.58 -11.49 -1.74
N LEU A 47 2.02 -10.46 -2.47
CA LEU A 47 1.84 -9.06 -2.08
C LEU A 47 0.38 -8.60 -2.04
N PHE A 48 -0.58 -9.41 -2.51
CA PHE A 48 -2.00 -9.13 -2.33
C PHE A 48 -2.42 -9.19 -0.86
N ASN A 49 -1.73 -10.02 -0.05
CA ASN A 49 -2.02 -10.20 1.38
C ASN A 49 -1.46 -9.11 2.30
N VAL A 50 -0.70 -8.14 1.79
CA VAL A 50 -0.22 -6.98 2.58
C VAL A 50 -1.38 -6.16 3.14
N GLY A 51 -2.36 -5.82 2.31
CA GLY A 51 -3.57 -5.11 2.72
C GLY A 51 -4.35 -5.84 3.81
N PRO A 52 -4.77 -7.10 3.61
CA PRO A 52 -5.39 -7.92 4.66
C PRO A 52 -4.58 -8.00 5.97
N CYS A 53 -3.25 -8.00 5.90
CA CYS A 53 -2.38 -7.92 7.08
C CYS A 53 -2.55 -6.60 7.84
N LEU A 54 -2.57 -5.47 7.14
CA LEU A 54 -2.79 -4.14 7.73
C LEU A 54 -4.21 -3.94 8.25
N VAL A 55 -5.21 -4.55 7.61
CA VAL A 55 -6.59 -4.57 8.13
C VAL A 55 -6.62 -5.26 9.48
N LYS A 56 -6.03 -6.46 9.58
CA LYS A 56 -6.03 -7.25 10.82
C LYS A 56 -5.16 -6.63 11.92
N GLY A 57 -4.01 -6.07 11.55
CA GLY A 57 -3.02 -5.59 12.53
C GLY A 57 -3.16 -4.13 12.92
N CYS A 58 -3.56 -3.26 12.00
CA CYS A 58 -3.72 -1.82 12.24
C CYS A 58 -5.18 -1.37 12.23
N GLY A 59 -6.10 -2.22 11.77
CA GLY A 59 -7.52 -1.86 11.64
C GLY A 59 -7.80 -0.89 10.49
N LEU A 60 -6.95 -0.83 9.46
CA LEU A 60 -7.25 -0.01 8.28
C LEU A 60 -8.54 -0.49 7.60
N SER A 61 -9.26 0.43 6.95
CA SER A 61 -10.33 0.04 6.04
C SER A 61 -9.78 -0.79 4.88
N ASP A 62 -10.57 -1.76 4.37
CA ASP A 62 -10.13 -2.67 3.30
C ASP A 62 -9.65 -1.91 2.05
N VAL A 63 -10.37 -0.84 1.68
CA VAL A 63 -10.06 -0.04 0.50
C VAL A 63 -8.74 0.72 0.68
N CYS A 64 -8.51 1.33 1.85
CA CYS A 64 -7.24 1.99 2.16
C CYS A 64 -6.07 0.99 2.21
N ALA A 65 -6.28 -0.16 2.86
CA ALA A 65 -5.26 -1.21 2.94
C ALA A 65 -4.88 -1.77 1.55
N GLY A 66 -5.85 -1.82 0.62
CA GLY A 66 -5.61 -2.18 -0.77
C GLY A 66 -4.63 -1.26 -1.51
N CYS A 67 -4.54 0.03 -1.13
CA CYS A 67 -3.53 0.94 -1.65
C CYS A 67 -2.11 0.47 -1.31
N PHE A 68 -1.90 -0.08 -0.11
CA PHE A 68 -0.60 -0.60 0.30
C PHE A 68 -0.24 -1.90 -0.42
N SER A 69 -1.19 -2.82 -0.63
CA SER A 69 -0.97 -3.97 -1.52
C SER A 69 -0.57 -3.52 -2.94
N THR A 70 -1.23 -2.48 -3.45
CA THR A 70 -0.93 -1.92 -4.78
C THR A 70 0.46 -1.31 -4.84
N ALA A 71 0.85 -0.52 -3.83
CA ALA A 71 2.18 0.07 -3.73
C ALA A 71 3.28 -0.98 -3.59
N SER A 72 3.09 -2.00 -2.74
CA SER A 72 4.05 -3.10 -2.60
C SER A 72 4.26 -3.84 -3.92
N ARG A 73 3.19 -4.08 -4.69
CA ARG A 73 3.29 -4.69 -6.02
C ARG A 73 3.99 -3.77 -7.03
N CYS A 74 3.76 -2.47 -6.97
CA CYS A 74 4.50 -1.50 -7.79
C CYS A 74 6.00 -1.55 -7.49
N ALA A 75 6.38 -1.55 -6.20
CA ALA A 75 7.78 -1.63 -5.79
C ALA A 75 8.43 -2.95 -6.25
N ALA A 76 7.74 -4.07 -6.12
CA ALA A 76 8.24 -5.36 -6.62
C ALA A 76 8.38 -5.41 -8.15
N ALA A 77 7.52 -4.71 -8.89
CA ALA A 77 7.58 -4.68 -10.35
C ALA A 77 8.67 -3.75 -10.90
N ASN A 78 8.88 -2.59 -10.26
CA ASN A 78 9.72 -1.51 -10.81
C ASN A 78 11.04 -1.30 -10.05
N CYS A 79 11.13 -1.75 -8.80
CA CYS A 79 12.21 -1.38 -7.88
C CYS A 79 12.90 -2.58 -7.21
N ASN A 80 12.59 -3.82 -7.62
CA ASN A 80 13.09 -5.02 -6.97
C ASN A 80 14.63 -5.06 -6.87
N SER A 81 15.34 -4.69 -7.92
CA SER A 81 16.81 -4.65 -7.92
C SER A 81 17.38 -3.64 -6.92
N GLN A 82 16.81 -2.44 -6.87
CA GLN A 82 17.21 -1.36 -5.98
C GLN A 82 16.92 -1.75 -4.53
N CYS A 83 15.75 -2.35 -4.29
CA CYS A 83 15.33 -2.85 -2.99
C CYS A 83 16.09 -4.09 -2.50
N ALA A 84 16.70 -4.86 -3.39
CA ALA A 84 17.63 -5.93 -3.01
C ALA A 84 19.05 -5.41 -2.69
N SER A 85 19.40 -4.23 -3.20
CA SER A 85 20.75 -3.65 -3.11
C SER A 85 20.91 -2.70 -1.91
N SER A 86 20.02 -1.72 -1.79
CA SER A 86 20.19 -0.61 -0.86
C SER A 86 18.85 0.00 -0.46
N THR A 87 18.69 0.30 0.82
CA THR A 87 17.50 1.01 1.32
C THR A 87 17.33 2.37 0.65
N THR A 88 18.41 3.12 0.46
CA THR A 88 18.37 4.46 -0.15
C THR A 88 17.99 4.40 -1.63
N GLU A 89 18.53 3.43 -2.38
CA GLU A 89 18.19 3.24 -3.79
C GLU A 89 16.74 2.76 -3.94
N CYS A 90 16.30 1.86 -3.05
CA CYS A 90 14.92 1.41 -2.97
C CYS A 90 13.97 2.58 -2.75
N GLU A 91 14.26 3.41 -1.75
CA GLU A 91 13.47 4.60 -1.42
C GLU A 91 13.36 5.54 -2.62
N SER A 92 14.48 5.86 -3.28
CA SER A 92 14.47 6.71 -4.47
C SER A 92 13.63 6.10 -5.58
N CYS A 93 13.79 4.80 -5.86
CA CYS A 93 13.03 4.14 -6.92
C CYS A 93 11.52 4.14 -6.62
N ILE A 94 11.12 3.82 -5.38
CA ILE A 94 9.71 3.82 -4.96
C ILE A 94 9.14 5.24 -5.11
N LYS A 95 9.91 6.25 -4.71
CA LYS A 95 9.52 7.65 -4.85
C LYS A 95 9.25 8.03 -6.30
N ASP A 96 10.13 7.63 -7.21
CA ASP A 96 10.06 8.02 -8.62
C ASP A 96 8.98 7.23 -9.40
N ASN A 97 8.73 5.97 -9.03
CA ASN A 97 7.90 5.07 -9.83
C ASN A 97 6.54 4.74 -9.20
N CYS A 98 6.41 4.82 -7.86
CA CYS A 98 5.26 4.28 -7.15
C CYS A 98 4.53 5.30 -6.25
N SER A 99 5.17 6.43 -5.90
CA SER A 99 4.55 7.43 -5.01
C SER A 99 3.28 8.04 -5.60
N GLN A 100 3.24 8.35 -6.91
CA GLN A 100 2.06 8.99 -7.51
C GLN A 100 0.81 8.12 -7.33
N VAL A 101 0.89 6.84 -7.72
CA VAL A 101 -0.23 5.88 -7.58
C VAL A 101 -0.62 5.70 -6.11
N PHE A 102 0.36 5.66 -5.21
CA PHE A 102 0.11 5.56 -3.78
C PHE A 102 -0.62 6.80 -3.23
N HIS A 103 -0.18 8.01 -3.60
CA HIS A 103 -0.79 9.26 -3.15
C HIS A 103 -2.19 9.45 -3.73
N ASP A 104 -2.40 9.11 -5.00
CA ASP A 104 -3.71 9.17 -5.62
C ASP A 104 -4.68 8.20 -4.94
N CYS A 105 -4.24 6.96 -4.67
CA CYS A 105 -5.05 5.97 -3.98
C CYS A 105 -5.36 6.38 -2.53
N THR A 106 -4.34 6.72 -1.74
CA THR A 106 -4.53 6.96 -0.30
C THR A 106 -5.07 8.36 0.03
N GLY A 107 -4.81 9.35 -0.82
CA GLY A 107 -5.02 10.76 -0.50
C GLY A 107 -4.16 11.27 0.66
N LEU A 108 -3.03 10.60 0.95
CA LEU A 108 -2.02 11.09 1.87
C LEU A 108 -1.18 12.17 1.19
N LYS A 109 -0.99 13.31 1.87
CA LYS A 109 -0.12 14.39 1.40
C LYS A 109 1.33 14.23 1.84
N THR A 110 1.54 13.50 2.95
CA THR A 110 2.85 13.21 3.50
C THR A 110 3.20 11.76 3.23
N PRO A 111 4.46 11.45 2.86
CA PRO A 111 4.93 10.08 2.77
C PRO A 111 4.78 9.35 4.10
N VAL A 112 4.56 8.03 4.05
CA VAL A 112 4.76 7.19 5.23
C VAL A 112 6.27 7.13 5.49
N PRO A 113 6.74 7.38 6.73
CA PRO A 113 8.17 7.28 7.04
C PRO A 113 8.72 5.90 6.67
N PHE A 114 9.97 5.85 6.19
CA PHE A 114 10.63 4.57 5.95
C PHE A 114 10.86 3.83 7.28
N PRO A 115 10.56 2.52 7.34
CA PRO A 115 10.80 1.73 8.53
C PRO A 115 12.30 1.56 8.81
N THR A 116 12.70 1.65 10.07
CA THR A 116 14.06 1.35 10.52
C THR A 116 14.23 -0.09 11.01
N LYS A 117 13.11 -0.77 11.29
CA LYS A 117 13.00 -2.17 11.72
C LYS A 117 11.57 -2.67 11.54
N GLU A 118 11.38 -3.99 11.55
CA GLU A 118 10.05 -4.61 11.63
C GLU A 118 9.41 -4.39 13.00
N GLU A 119 8.08 -4.27 13.03
CA GLU A 119 7.28 -4.22 14.25
C GLU A 119 6.26 -5.37 14.22
N GLU A 120 6.08 -6.06 15.34
CA GLU A 120 5.15 -7.19 15.44
C GLU A 120 3.69 -6.75 15.64
N LYS A 121 3.49 -5.50 16.07
CA LYS A 121 2.18 -4.91 16.35
C LYS A 121 2.11 -3.49 15.82
N CYS A 122 0.89 -3.04 15.52
CA CYS A 122 0.63 -1.69 15.02
C CYS A 122 0.18 -0.72 16.12
N TYR A 123 -0.04 -1.22 17.34
CA TYR A 123 -0.47 -0.49 18.53
C TYR A 123 -0.03 -1.22 19.80
#